data_AF-A0ABD3ELK9-F1
#
_entry.id   AF-A0ABD3ELK9-F1
#
_cell.length_a   1.000
_cell.length_b   1.000
_cell.length_c   1.000
_cell.angle_alpha   90.00
_cell.angle_beta   90.00
_cell.angle_gamma   90.00
#
_symmetry.space_group_name_H-M   'P 1'
#
loop_
_entity.id
_entity.type
_entity.pdbx_description
1 polymer ?
#
loop_
_entity_poly.entity_id
_entity_poly.type
_entity_poly.pdbx_seq_one_letter_code
_entity_poly.pdbx_strand_id
1 'polypeptide(L)'
;MKFAAASRAFFHRKPASFNLSTPLKATRRLETSSTTTHSSAGLTEEEVHQINDVVPRLCSSNHLKEAVQLISAALSTANPPVGSLPLSILINRLALEPDLTQPMHLLNSLKYTSNTEKTPILLPITKMFVSYFFRNGHPKRAVKIFQWVSRPDFPGGLMDNLELYGDLIDGFCRNGMILDALRVLRVMADGNLVIGSEIRFRVYRGLLREARVDEALELKAIFDCGTLGSNGGTKEVVDLLDRMITNWVD
;
A
#
# COMPACT_ATOMS: atom_id res chain seq x y z
N MET A 1 53.49 -15.62 14.14
CA MET A 1 53.21 -15.31 12.72
C MET A 1 52.43 -13.99 12.71
N LYS A 2 52.99 -12.76 12.65
CA LYS A 2 53.57 -11.99 11.49
C LYS A 2 52.77 -12.26 10.20
N PHE A 3 52.10 -11.31 9.53
CA PHE A 3 52.41 -9.93 9.06
C PHE A 3 51.15 -9.01 9.19
N ALA A 4 51.19 -7.71 9.54
CA ALA A 4 51.68 -6.49 8.84
C ALA A 4 50.96 -6.25 7.48
N ALA A 5 50.51 -5.06 7.04
CA ALA A 5 50.88 -3.68 7.36
C ALA A 5 49.81 -2.67 6.87
N ALA A 6 49.89 -1.46 7.44
CA ALA A 6 49.28 -0.23 6.95
C ALA A 6 50.25 0.58 6.04
N SER A 7 49.72 1.40 5.13
CA SER A 7 50.33 2.65 4.63
C SER A 7 49.32 3.43 3.78
N ARG A 8 49.00 4.69 4.14
CA ARG A 8 49.60 5.97 3.64
C ARG A 8 49.26 6.24 2.17
N ALA A 9 49.01 7.45 1.66
CA ALA A 9 48.70 8.82 2.11
C ALA A 9 48.70 9.67 0.80
N PHE A 10 48.31 10.96 0.86
CA PHE A 10 48.47 12.01 -0.19
C PHE A 10 47.46 11.93 -1.36
N PHE A 11 46.69 12.97 -1.67
CA PHE A 11 47.12 14.34 -1.98
C PHE A 11 46.18 15.45 -1.47
N HIS A 12 46.82 16.51 -0.98
CA HIS A 12 46.31 17.87 -0.89
C HIS A 12 46.08 18.50 -2.28
N ARG A 13 44.97 19.26 -2.45
CA ARG A 13 45.02 20.59 -3.09
C ARG A 13 43.72 21.39 -2.85
N LYS A 14 43.87 22.57 -2.27
CA LYS A 14 43.01 23.78 -2.40
C LYS A 14 43.94 24.91 -2.90
N PRO A 15 43.45 26.11 -3.25
CA PRO A 15 42.34 26.47 -4.15
C PRO A 15 42.86 27.37 -5.29
N ALA A 16 42.04 27.72 -6.28
CA ALA A 16 42.36 28.77 -7.25
C ALA A 16 41.39 29.95 -7.09
N SER A 17 41.94 31.09 -6.70
CA SER A 17 41.32 32.41 -6.67
C SER A 17 41.38 33.06 -8.05
N PHE A 18 40.27 33.58 -8.54
CA PHE A 18 40.27 34.62 -9.58
C PHE A 18 39.31 35.73 -9.16
N ASN A 19 39.89 36.87 -8.78
CA ASN A 19 39.22 38.16 -8.79
C ASN A 19 39.46 38.79 -10.16
N LEU A 20 38.42 39.33 -10.78
CA LEU A 20 38.58 40.45 -11.70
C LEU A 20 37.41 41.42 -11.56
N SER A 21 37.78 42.68 -11.46
CA SER A 21 37.01 43.89 -11.22
C SER A 21 36.07 44.28 -12.38
N THR A 22 34.99 44.95 -11.98
CA THR A 22 33.97 45.75 -12.71
C THR A 22 34.54 46.90 -13.57
N PRO A 23 33.73 47.79 -14.22
CA PRO A 23 32.30 47.76 -14.65
C PRO A 23 32.06 48.28 -16.11
N LEU A 24 30.84 48.15 -16.67
CA LEU A 24 30.08 49.30 -17.22
C LEU A 24 28.60 48.97 -17.53
N LYS A 25 27.77 50.00 -17.37
CA LYS A 25 26.29 50.06 -17.35
C LYS A 25 25.62 49.78 -18.71
N ALA A 26 24.46 49.14 -18.69
CA ALA A 26 23.21 49.73 -19.19
C ALA A 26 21.98 48.87 -18.83
N THR A 27 21.04 49.52 -18.17
CA THR A 27 19.75 49.06 -17.69
C THR A 27 18.75 48.75 -18.80
N ARG A 28 18.05 47.62 -18.72
CA ARG A 28 16.60 47.59 -18.96
C ARG A 28 15.93 46.54 -18.08
N ARG A 29 15.16 47.06 -17.14
CA ARG A 29 14.32 46.38 -16.16
C ARG A 29 13.11 45.81 -16.91
N LEU A 30 12.96 44.49 -16.94
CA LEU A 30 11.63 43.87 -17.03
C LEU A 30 11.44 43.07 -15.75
N GLU A 31 10.29 43.33 -15.13
CA GLU A 31 10.01 43.01 -13.75
C GLU A 31 9.98 41.50 -13.50
N THR A 32 10.76 41.13 -12.49
CA THR A 32 10.66 39.89 -11.75
C THR A 32 9.25 39.72 -11.19
N SER A 33 8.56 38.65 -11.57
CA SER A 33 7.69 37.95 -10.63
C SER A 33 8.40 36.67 -10.21
N SER A 34 9.47 36.85 -9.44
CA SER A 34 10.01 35.80 -8.58
C SER A 34 9.33 35.93 -7.22
N THR A 35 8.43 35.03 -6.91
CA THR A 35 8.11 34.66 -5.53
C THR A 35 8.63 33.25 -5.30
N THR A 36 9.91 33.15 -4.93
CA THR A 36 10.40 32.04 -4.12
C THR A 36 9.86 32.20 -2.70
N THR A 37 9.02 31.27 -2.26
CA THR A 37 8.82 30.97 -0.83
C THR A 37 8.73 29.45 -0.68
N HIS A 38 9.80 28.87 -0.13
CA HIS A 38 9.71 27.57 0.52
C HIS A 38 8.73 27.68 1.68
N SER A 39 7.57 27.05 1.53
CA SER A 39 6.70 26.65 2.63
C SER A 39 6.01 25.37 2.21
N SER A 40 5.82 24.45 3.15
CA SER A 40 5.09 23.19 2.97
C SER A 40 3.59 23.45 2.76
N ALA A 41 3.24 24.19 1.70
CA ALA A 41 1.89 24.61 1.38
C ALA A 41 1.14 23.45 0.68
N GLY A 42 -0.12 23.25 1.04
CA GLY A 42 -1.01 22.33 0.33
C GLY A 42 -1.28 22.80 -1.10
N LEU A 43 -1.83 21.91 -1.93
CA LEU A 43 -2.21 22.23 -3.31
C LEU A 43 -3.26 23.35 -3.34
N THR A 44 -3.08 24.29 -4.26
CA THR A 44 -4.08 25.30 -4.61
C THR A 44 -5.25 24.67 -5.38
N GLU A 45 -6.42 25.32 -5.37
CA GLU A 45 -7.60 24.86 -6.11
C GLU A 45 -7.33 24.74 -7.62
N GLU A 46 -6.56 25.68 -8.18
CA GLU A 46 -6.13 25.67 -9.58
C GLU A 46 -5.23 24.47 -9.90
N GLU A 47 -4.27 24.13 -9.03
CA GLU A 47 -3.43 22.93 -9.22
C GLU A 47 -4.27 21.65 -9.18
N VAL A 48 -5.25 21.56 -8.28
CA VAL A 48 -6.18 20.42 -8.21
C VAL A 48 -7.04 20.33 -9.48
N HIS A 49 -7.54 21.46 -9.99
CA HIS A 49 -8.28 21.51 -11.24
C HIS A 49 -7.42 21.01 -12.42
N GLN A 50 -6.18 21.49 -12.54
CA GLN A 50 -5.26 21.05 -13.57
C GLN A 50 -4.93 19.56 -13.48
N ILE A 51 -4.74 19.02 -12.27
CA ILE A 51 -4.54 17.59 -12.07
C ILE A 51 -5.77 16.79 -12.53
N ASN A 52 -6.98 17.26 -12.22
CA ASN A 52 -8.23 16.64 -12.66
C ASN A 52 -8.40 16.64 -14.18
N ASP A 53 -7.88 17.64 -14.88
CA ASP A 53 -7.90 17.69 -16.35
C ASP A 53 -6.82 16.81 -16.99
N VAL A 54 -5.61 16.80 -16.42
CA VAL A 54 -4.43 16.18 -17.04
C VAL A 54 -4.39 14.67 -16.79
N VAL A 55 -4.71 14.20 -15.59
CA VAL A 55 -4.59 12.76 -15.25
C VAL A 55 -5.47 11.87 -16.13
N PRO A 56 -6.75 12.18 -16.40
CA PRO A 56 -7.56 11.38 -17.32
C PRO A 56 -6.98 11.34 -18.73
N ARG A 57 -6.41 12.45 -19.23
CA ARG A 57 -5.77 12.52 -20.55
C ARG A 57 -4.52 11.66 -20.60
N LEU A 58 -3.67 11.71 -19.57
CA LEU A 58 -2.50 10.83 -19.46
C LEU A 58 -2.91 9.36 -19.44
N CYS A 59 -3.97 9.01 -18.71
CA CYS A 59 -4.52 7.65 -18.67
C CYS A 59 -4.99 7.17 -20.05
N SER A 60 -5.72 8.01 -20.78
CA SER A 60 -6.21 7.71 -22.14
C SER A 60 -5.09 7.60 -23.16
N SER A 61 -4.03 8.40 -23.02
CA SER A 61 -2.86 8.39 -23.89
C SER A 61 -1.79 7.37 -23.45
N ASN A 62 -2.10 6.49 -22.49
CA ASN A 62 -1.20 5.46 -21.95
C ASN A 62 0.11 5.97 -21.30
N HIS A 63 0.15 7.21 -20.85
CA HIS A 63 1.27 7.80 -20.09
C HIS A 63 1.08 7.54 -18.59
N LEU A 64 1.00 6.24 -18.22
CA LEU A 64 0.61 5.80 -16.88
C LEU A 64 1.65 6.16 -15.82
N LYS A 65 2.94 6.15 -16.19
CA LYS A 65 4.03 6.46 -15.26
C LYS A 65 3.97 7.92 -14.83
N GLU A 66 3.75 8.83 -15.78
CA GLU A 66 3.60 10.27 -15.56
C GLU A 66 2.35 10.55 -14.72
N ALA A 67 1.23 9.87 -15.02
CA ALA A 67 0.01 9.99 -14.23
C ALA A 67 0.21 9.54 -12.77
N VAL A 68 0.91 8.42 -12.55
CA VAL A 68 1.27 7.92 -11.21
C VAL A 68 2.21 8.90 -10.49
N GLN A 69 3.21 9.46 -11.17
CA GLN A 69 4.12 10.43 -10.59
C GLN A 69 3.41 11.70 -10.16
N LEU A 70 2.52 12.24 -11.01
CA LEU A 70 1.72 13.43 -10.71
C LEU A 70 0.83 13.22 -9.48
N ILE A 71 0.10 12.09 -9.43
CA ILE A 71 -0.74 11.76 -8.27
C ILE A 71 0.09 11.50 -7.02
N SER A 72 1.22 10.79 -7.12
CA SER A 72 2.09 10.52 -5.96
C SER A 72 2.63 11.82 -5.38
N ALA A 73 3.03 12.78 -6.23
CA ALA A 73 3.48 14.10 -5.81
C ALA A 73 2.33 14.87 -5.12
N ALA A 74 1.14 14.87 -5.71
CA ALA A 74 -0.05 15.53 -5.14
C ALA A 74 -0.40 14.98 -3.74
N LEU A 75 -0.33 13.66 -3.57
CA LEU A 75 -0.61 12.98 -2.31
C LEU A 75 0.49 13.17 -1.25
N SER A 76 1.71 13.55 -1.65
CA SER A 76 2.83 13.79 -0.74
C SER A 76 2.80 15.18 -0.08
N THR A 77 1.88 16.05 -0.50
CA THR A 77 1.74 17.43 0.04
C THR A 77 1.28 17.47 1.50
N ALA A 78 1.40 18.63 2.16
CA ALA A 78 1.06 18.78 3.58
C ALA A 78 -0.40 18.45 3.88
N ASN A 79 -1.32 18.83 2.98
CA ASN A 79 -2.76 18.59 3.07
C ASN A 79 -3.29 18.09 1.72
N PRO A 80 -3.20 16.78 1.43
CA PRO A 80 -3.58 16.25 0.14
C PRO A 80 -5.11 16.17 0.00
N PRO A 81 -5.70 16.71 -1.07
CA PRO A 81 -7.15 16.70 -1.29
C PRO A 81 -7.60 15.35 -1.89
N VAL A 82 -7.46 14.27 -1.11
CA VAL A 82 -7.69 12.88 -1.55
C VAL A 82 -9.05 12.70 -2.25
N GLY A 83 -10.11 13.34 -1.74
CA GLY A 83 -11.46 13.25 -2.31
C GLY A 83 -11.67 14.02 -3.62
N SER A 84 -10.83 15.02 -3.90
CA SER A 84 -10.95 15.86 -5.11
C SER A 84 -10.02 15.42 -6.23
N LEU A 85 -9.12 14.48 -5.98
CA LEU A 85 -8.19 13.95 -6.97
C LEU A 85 -8.86 12.84 -7.81
N PRO A 86 -8.45 12.65 -9.08
CA PRO A 86 -9.03 11.66 -9.99
C PRO A 86 -8.51 10.24 -9.72
N LEU A 87 -8.46 9.84 -8.44
CA LEU A 87 -7.90 8.56 -7.99
C LEU A 87 -8.69 7.37 -8.54
N SER A 88 -10.01 7.46 -8.60
CA SER A 88 -10.86 6.41 -9.15
C SER A 88 -10.54 6.14 -10.63
N ILE A 89 -10.35 7.20 -11.42
CA ILE A 89 -9.98 7.10 -12.84
C ILE A 89 -8.61 6.45 -12.99
N LEU A 90 -7.62 6.94 -12.25
CA LEU A 90 -6.27 6.38 -12.29
C LEU A 90 -6.27 4.91 -11.87
N ILE A 91 -6.83 4.58 -10.70
CA ILE A 91 -6.85 3.22 -10.16
C ILE A 91 -7.55 2.26 -11.11
N ASN A 92 -8.71 2.64 -11.66
CA ASN A 92 -9.41 1.82 -12.65
C ASN A 92 -8.52 1.57 -13.88
N ARG A 93 -7.86 2.60 -14.42
CA ARG A 93 -6.97 2.46 -15.58
C ARG A 93 -5.76 1.58 -15.28
N LEU A 94 -5.10 1.77 -14.14
CA LEU A 94 -3.94 0.97 -13.73
C LEU A 94 -4.33 -0.48 -13.48
N ALA A 95 -5.52 -0.71 -12.92
CA ALA A 95 -6.01 -2.06 -12.62
C ALA A 95 -6.43 -2.85 -13.87
N LEU A 96 -6.62 -2.18 -15.01
CA LEU A 96 -6.83 -2.81 -16.33
C LEU A 96 -5.52 -3.29 -16.98
N GLU A 97 -4.35 -2.87 -16.49
CA GLU A 97 -3.07 -3.35 -17.02
C GLU A 97 -2.95 -4.88 -16.90
N PRO A 98 -2.23 -5.55 -17.82
CA PRO A 98 -2.14 -7.01 -17.85
C PRO A 98 -1.44 -7.58 -16.61
N ASP A 99 -0.55 -6.80 -16.01
CA ASP A 99 0.20 -7.16 -14.80
C ASP A 99 0.01 -6.12 -13.69
N LEU A 100 0.63 -6.39 -12.53
CA LEU A 100 0.55 -5.53 -11.35
C LEU A 100 1.68 -4.48 -11.30
N THR A 101 2.48 -4.30 -12.34
CA THR A 101 3.64 -3.40 -12.33
C THR A 101 3.23 -1.97 -12.00
N GLN A 102 2.22 -1.45 -12.69
CA GLN A 102 1.77 -0.06 -12.50
C GLN A 102 1.02 0.15 -11.17
N PRO A 103 0.06 -0.72 -10.77
CA PRO A 103 -0.51 -0.70 -9.42
C PRO A 103 0.53 -0.72 -8.32
N MET A 104 1.52 -1.64 -8.40
CA MET A 104 2.58 -1.75 -7.39
C MET A 104 3.53 -0.57 -7.42
N HIS A 105 3.78 0.05 -8.58
CA HIS A 105 4.58 1.27 -8.65
C HIS A 105 3.93 2.42 -7.87
N LEU A 106 2.61 2.62 -8.01
CA LEU A 106 1.86 3.61 -7.23
C LEU A 106 1.84 3.26 -5.73
N LEU A 107 1.58 2.00 -5.37
CA LEU A 107 1.54 1.59 -3.97
C LEU A 107 2.92 1.73 -3.30
N ASN A 108 4.00 1.38 -4.00
CA ASN A 108 5.35 1.53 -3.49
C ASN A 108 5.78 3.00 -3.44
N SER A 109 5.40 3.84 -4.41
CA SER A 109 5.71 5.27 -4.34
C SER A 109 5.11 5.86 -3.07
N LEU A 110 3.83 5.60 -2.79
CA LEU A 110 3.15 6.05 -1.59
C LEU A 110 3.77 5.49 -0.30
N LYS A 111 4.15 4.22 -0.28
CA LYS A 111 4.82 3.59 0.87
C LYS A 111 6.13 4.28 1.25
N TYR A 112 6.93 4.69 0.25
CA TYR A 112 8.25 5.29 0.49
C TYR A 112 8.24 6.82 0.53
N THR A 113 7.22 7.50 0.02
CA THR A 113 7.09 8.96 0.09
C THR A 113 6.43 9.46 1.37
N SER A 114 5.68 8.61 2.08
CA SER A 114 5.08 8.97 3.36
C SER A 114 6.15 9.15 4.44
N ASN A 115 6.37 10.41 4.85
CA ASN A 115 7.01 10.68 6.13
C ASN A 115 6.16 9.99 7.22
N THR A 116 6.80 9.30 8.16
CA THR A 116 6.28 8.20 9.01
C THR A 116 4.96 8.46 9.77
N GLU A 117 4.47 9.70 9.80
CA GLU A 117 3.19 10.11 10.39
C GLU A 117 2.00 10.10 9.40
N LYS A 118 2.26 10.01 8.08
CA LYS A 118 1.24 10.04 7.01
C LYS A 118 0.93 8.66 6.42
N THR A 119 0.56 7.72 7.27
CA THR A 119 -0.04 6.43 6.87
C THR A 119 -1.50 6.49 6.37
N PRO A 120 -2.31 7.58 6.46
CA PRO A 120 -3.75 7.46 6.25
C PRO A 120 -4.18 7.30 4.78
N ILE A 121 -3.28 7.52 3.81
CA ILE A 121 -3.65 7.53 2.38
C ILE A 121 -3.35 6.18 1.69
N LEU A 122 -2.32 5.48 2.17
CA LEU A 122 -1.91 4.20 1.58
C LEU A 122 -3.03 3.15 1.69
N LEU A 123 -3.64 3.07 2.86
CA LEU A 123 -4.66 2.06 3.15
C LEU A 123 -5.93 2.27 2.31
N PRO A 124 -6.54 3.47 2.20
CA PRO A 124 -7.65 3.73 1.29
C PRO A 124 -7.36 3.37 -0.17
N ILE A 125 -6.20 3.77 -0.71
CA ILE A 125 -5.83 3.45 -2.10
C ILE A 125 -5.64 1.94 -2.28
N THR A 126 -5.05 1.27 -1.30
CA THR A 126 -4.92 -0.20 -1.30
C THR A 126 -6.30 -0.88 -1.30
N LYS A 127 -7.24 -0.41 -0.45
CA LYS A 127 -8.63 -0.91 -0.41
C LYS A 127 -9.34 -0.70 -1.74
N MET A 128 -9.11 0.42 -2.43
CA MET A 128 -9.67 0.67 -3.77
C MET A 128 -9.18 -0.36 -4.80
N PHE A 129 -7.88 -0.68 -4.83
CA PHE A 129 -7.35 -1.73 -5.71
C PHE A 129 -7.96 -3.11 -5.39
N VAL A 130 -7.99 -3.47 -4.10
CA VAL A 130 -8.56 -4.75 -3.66
C VAL A 130 -10.04 -4.87 -4.04
N SER A 131 -10.84 -3.83 -3.76
CA SER A 131 -12.26 -3.77 -4.14
C SER A 131 -12.44 -3.89 -5.65
N TYR A 132 -11.63 -3.18 -6.44
CA TYR A 132 -11.67 -3.28 -7.89
C TYR A 132 -11.36 -4.70 -8.37
N PHE A 133 -10.29 -5.32 -7.88
CA PHE A 133 -9.91 -6.67 -8.31
C PHE A 133 -10.97 -7.70 -8.00
N PHE A 134 -11.64 -7.62 -6.85
CA PHE A 134 -12.74 -8.53 -6.54
C PHE A 134 -13.97 -8.28 -7.40
N ARG A 135 -14.36 -7.02 -7.62
CA ARG A 135 -15.55 -6.66 -8.41
C ARG A 135 -15.43 -7.01 -9.89
N ASN A 136 -14.20 -7.09 -10.41
CA ASN A 136 -13.91 -7.41 -11.81
C ASN A 136 -13.42 -8.85 -12.02
N GLY A 137 -13.57 -9.75 -11.03
CA GLY A 137 -13.23 -11.16 -11.19
C GLY A 137 -11.73 -11.44 -11.33
N HIS A 138 -10.89 -10.61 -10.70
CA HIS A 138 -9.43 -10.77 -10.65
C HIS A 138 -8.90 -11.07 -9.24
N PRO A 139 -9.48 -12.00 -8.47
CA PRO A 139 -9.11 -12.22 -7.07
C PRO A 139 -7.65 -12.68 -6.88
N LYS A 140 -7.06 -13.36 -7.88
CA LYS A 140 -5.61 -13.71 -7.86
C LYS A 140 -4.69 -12.49 -7.77
N ARG A 141 -5.13 -11.33 -8.29
CA ARG A 141 -4.38 -10.07 -8.15
C ARG A 141 -4.45 -9.54 -6.71
N ALA A 142 -5.59 -9.70 -6.04
CA ALA A 142 -5.75 -9.35 -4.63
C ALA A 142 -4.83 -10.19 -3.71
N VAL A 143 -4.52 -11.45 -4.07
CA VAL A 143 -3.52 -12.26 -3.33
C VAL A 143 -2.15 -11.58 -3.30
N LYS A 144 -1.73 -10.96 -4.40
CA LYS A 144 -0.44 -10.24 -4.44
C LYS A 144 -0.44 -8.98 -3.58
N ILE A 145 -1.58 -8.28 -3.52
CA ILE A 145 -1.75 -7.14 -2.61
C ILE A 145 -1.73 -7.61 -1.16
N PHE A 146 -2.44 -8.70 -0.83
CA PHE A 146 -2.38 -9.33 0.49
C PHE A 146 -0.95 -9.69 0.90
N GLN A 147 -0.20 -10.38 0.04
CA GLN A 147 1.21 -10.71 0.28
C GLN A 147 2.11 -9.49 0.51
N TRP A 148 1.75 -8.33 -0.06
CA TRP A 148 2.50 -7.10 0.12
C TRP A 148 2.13 -6.38 1.42
N VAL A 149 0.85 -6.33 1.80
CA VAL A 149 0.42 -5.69 3.07
C VAL A 149 0.74 -6.53 4.31
N SER A 150 0.91 -7.85 4.16
CA SER A 150 1.31 -8.74 5.26
C SER A 150 2.82 -8.76 5.53
N ARG A 151 3.61 -7.94 4.82
CA ARG A 151 5.05 -7.87 5.08
C ARG A 151 5.34 -7.10 6.38
N PRO A 152 6.37 -7.49 7.15
CA PRO A 152 6.73 -6.81 8.39
C PRO A 152 7.09 -5.33 8.22
N ASP A 153 7.50 -4.92 7.01
CA ASP A 153 7.90 -3.55 6.68
C ASP A 153 6.73 -2.69 6.14
N PHE A 154 5.49 -3.17 6.25
CA PHE A 154 4.31 -2.40 5.87
C PHE A 154 3.96 -1.36 6.97
N PRO A 155 3.75 -0.08 6.61
CA PRO A 155 3.49 0.98 7.58
C PRO A 155 2.13 0.80 8.28
N GLY A 156 2.04 1.20 9.55
CA GLY A 156 0.82 1.05 10.39
C GLY A 156 0.69 -0.32 11.08
N GLY A 157 1.54 -1.29 10.73
CA GLY A 157 1.49 -2.62 11.34
C GLY A 157 0.16 -3.33 11.08
N LEU A 158 -0.11 -4.40 11.82
CA LEU A 158 -1.22 -5.30 11.51
C LEU A 158 -2.59 -4.77 11.98
N MET A 159 -2.63 -4.09 13.13
CA MET A 159 -3.88 -3.58 13.74
C MET A 159 -4.55 -2.50 12.89
N ASP A 160 -3.77 -1.61 12.26
CA ASP A 160 -4.29 -0.52 11.43
C ASP A 160 -4.99 -1.04 10.15
N ASN A 161 -4.79 -2.32 9.81
CA ASN A 161 -5.28 -2.94 8.58
C ASN A 161 -6.50 -3.83 8.77
N LEU A 162 -7.16 -3.80 9.94
CA LEU A 162 -8.27 -4.72 10.27
C LEU A 162 -9.40 -4.70 9.22
N GLU A 163 -9.82 -3.50 8.79
CA GLU A 163 -10.87 -3.39 7.78
C GLU A 163 -10.43 -3.94 6.42
N LEU A 164 -9.17 -3.73 6.02
CA LEU A 164 -8.63 -4.27 4.77
C LEU A 164 -8.61 -5.81 4.81
N TYR A 165 -8.23 -6.41 5.94
CA TYR A 165 -8.27 -7.86 6.08
C TYR A 165 -9.71 -8.41 6.05
N GLY A 166 -10.67 -7.70 6.64
CA GLY A 166 -12.09 -8.01 6.51
C GLY A 166 -12.58 -8.00 5.06
N ASP A 167 -12.16 -6.99 4.28
CA ASP A 167 -12.49 -6.87 2.84
C ASP A 167 -11.82 -7.98 2.01
N LEU A 168 -10.56 -8.33 2.32
CA LEU A 168 -9.85 -9.43 1.68
C LEU A 168 -10.53 -10.77 1.92
N ILE A 169 -10.86 -11.11 3.18
CA ILE A 169 -11.55 -12.36 3.54
C ILE A 169 -12.87 -12.48 2.78
N ASP A 170 -13.66 -11.41 2.79
CA ASP A 170 -14.96 -11.37 2.15
C ASP A 170 -14.86 -11.49 0.63
N GLY A 171 -13.98 -10.71 0.02
CA GLY A 171 -13.73 -10.76 -1.41
C GLY A 171 -13.28 -12.15 -1.86
N PHE A 172 -12.35 -12.78 -1.13
CA PHE A 172 -11.91 -14.15 -1.41
C PHE A 172 -13.05 -15.16 -1.25
N CYS A 173 -13.82 -15.09 -0.16
CA CYS A 173 -14.96 -15.99 0.07
C CYS A 173 -16.05 -15.87 -1.00
N ARG A 174 -16.33 -14.65 -1.48
CA ARG A 174 -17.30 -14.41 -2.57
C ARG A 174 -16.82 -14.92 -3.93
N ASN A 175 -15.50 -14.97 -4.13
CA ASN A 175 -14.88 -15.42 -5.38
C ASN A 175 -14.45 -16.91 -5.34
N GLY A 176 -14.90 -17.69 -4.34
CA GLY A 176 -14.56 -19.12 -4.23
C GLY A 176 -13.08 -19.40 -3.88
N MET A 177 -12.34 -18.39 -3.41
CA MET A 177 -10.92 -18.52 -3.03
C MET A 177 -10.78 -18.69 -1.52
N ILE A 178 -11.50 -19.65 -0.93
CA ILE A 178 -11.56 -19.82 0.53
C ILE A 178 -10.18 -20.13 1.13
N LEU A 179 -9.30 -20.85 0.42
CA LEU A 179 -7.94 -21.11 0.91
C LEU A 179 -7.16 -19.81 1.15
N ASP A 180 -7.30 -18.82 0.26
CA ASP A 180 -6.67 -17.51 0.46
C ASP A 180 -7.35 -16.72 1.58
N ALA A 181 -8.68 -16.84 1.75
CA ALA A 181 -9.38 -16.26 2.90
C ALA A 181 -8.88 -16.86 4.23
N LEU A 182 -8.63 -18.18 4.30
CA LEU A 182 -8.06 -18.84 5.48
C LEU A 182 -6.64 -18.35 5.77
N ARG A 183 -5.82 -18.09 4.73
CA ARG A 183 -4.49 -17.47 4.89
C ARG A 183 -4.58 -16.07 5.49
N VAL A 184 -5.55 -15.26 5.07
CA VAL A 184 -5.79 -13.95 5.69
C VAL A 184 -6.20 -14.11 7.16
N LEU A 185 -7.16 -14.99 7.43
CA LEU A 185 -7.62 -15.27 8.80
C LEU A 185 -6.48 -15.74 9.71
N ARG A 186 -5.57 -16.57 9.19
CA ARG A 186 -4.38 -17.04 9.90
C ARG A 186 -3.45 -15.89 10.27
N VAL A 187 -3.17 -14.97 9.34
CA VAL A 187 -2.35 -13.77 9.63
C VAL A 187 -3.00 -12.92 10.71
N MET A 188 -4.34 -12.76 10.67
CA MET A 188 -5.07 -12.05 11.71
C MET A 188 -4.95 -12.74 13.08
N ALA A 189 -5.08 -14.07 13.13
CA ALA A 189 -4.98 -14.84 14.37
C ALA A 189 -3.56 -14.80 14.97
N ASP A 190 -2.53 -14.96 14.13
CA ASP A 190 -1.10 -14.93 14.52
C ASP A 190 -0.70 -13.57 15.09
N GLY A 191 -1.22 -12.48 14.51
CA GLY A 191 -1.03 -11.13 15.04
C GLY A 191 -1.96 -10.73 16.18
N ASN A 192 -2.68 -11.68 16.78
CA ASN A 192 -3.66 -11.47 17.86
C ASN A 192 -4.70 -10.37 17.54
N LEU A 193 -5.12 -10.26 16.27
CA LEU A 193 -6.18 -9.33 15.88
C LEU A 193 -7.54 -9.83 16.37
N VAL A 194 -8.44 -8.88 16.66
CA VAL A 194 -9.83 -9.21 17.02
C VAL A 194 -10.57 -9.72 15.79
N ILE A 195 -10.89 -11.02 15.78
CA ILE A 195 -11.67 -11.64 14.70
C ILE A 195 -13.17 -11.46 15.01
N GLY A 196 -13.77 -10.44 14.40
CA GLY A 196 -15.20 -10.11 14.55
C GLY A 196 -16.14 -11.25 14.10
N SER A 197 -17.37 -11.24 14.63
CA SER A 197 -18.41 -12.22 14.26
C SER A 197 -18.71 -12.25 12.76
N GLU A 198 -18.67 -11.10 12.09
CA GLU A 198 -18.89 -11.00 10.64
C GLU A 198 -17.83 -11.75 9.84
N ILE A 199 -16.55 -11.60 10.20
CA ILE A 199 -15.44 -12.31 9.55
C ILE A 199 -15.60 -13.82 9.76
N ARG A 200 -15.87 -14.26 10.99
CA ARG A 200 -16.12 -15.67 11.32
C ARG A 200 -17.26 -16.24 10.49
N PHE A 201 -18.36 -15.51 10.37
CA PHE A 201 -19.52 -15.92 9.57
C PHE A 201 -19.21 -16.01 8.07
N ARG A 202 -18.46 -15.05 7.51
CA ARG A 202 -18.04 -15.07 6.10
C ARG A 202 -17.20 -16.30 5.77
N VAL A 203 -16.20 -16.61 6.60
CA VAL A 203 -15.35 -17.81 6.43
C VAL A 203 -16.15 -19.09 6.60
N TYR A 204 -16.99 -19.19 7.62
CA TYR A 204 -17.89 -20.32 7.83
C TYR A 204 -18.75 -20.60 6.60
N ARG A 205 -19.41 -19.57 6.04
CA ARG A 205 -20.19 -19.72 4.81
C ARG A 205 -19.33 -20.07 3.59
N GLY A 206 -18.11 -19.56 3.51
CA GLY A 206 -17.16 -19.90 2.45
C GLY A 206 -16.80 -21.38 2.47
N LEU A 207 -16.46 -21.94 3.64
CA LEU A 207 -16.17 -23.36 3.81
C LEU A 207 -17.36 -24.25 3.43
N LEU A 208 -18.57 -23.88 3.85
CA LEU A 208 -19.78 -24.63 3.47
C LEU A 208 -20.03 -24.64 1.96
N ARG A 209 -19.71 -23.56 1.24
CA ARG A 209 -19.85 -23.50 -0.23
C ARG A 209 -18.88 -24.43 -0.95
N GLU A 210 -17.71 -24.67 -0.37
CA GLU A 210 -16.73 -25.66 -0.86
C GLU A 210 -16.99 -27.07 -0.31
N ALA A 211 -18.16 -27.32 0.30
CA ALA A 211 -18.53 -28.59 0.93
C ALA A 211 -17.60 -29.06 2.06
N ARG A 212 -16.90 -28.14 2.72
CA ARG A 212 -15.97 -28.41 3.84
C ARG A 212 -16.67 -28.28 5.18
N VAL A 213 -17.68 -29.12 5.38
CA VAL A 213 -18.60 -29.02 6.52
C VAL A 213 -17.88 -29.26 7.85
N ASP A 214 -17.05 -30.30 7.93
CA ASP A 214 -16.34 -30.64 9.17
C ASP A 214 -15.39 -29.53 9.60
N GLU A 215 -14.64 -28.96 8.66
CA GLU A 215 -13.75 -27.82 8.92
C GLU A 215 -14.52 -26.56 9.33
N ALA A 216 -15.68 -26.31 8.73
CA ALA A 216 -16.53 -25.19 9.10
C ALA A 216 -17.04 -25.32 10.54
N LEU A 217 -17.43 -26.53 10.95
CA LEU A 217 -17.90 -26.81 12.30
C LEU A 217 -16.76 -26.76 13.32
N GLU A 218 -15.59 -27.32 13.00
CA GLU A 218 -14.39 -27.27 13.85
C GLU A 218 -13.94 -25.83 14.09
N LEU A 219 -13.83 -25.03 13.03
CA LEU A 219 -13.48 -23.61 13.12
C LEU A 219 -14.56 -22.79 13.83
N LYS A 220 -15.85 -23.15 13.72
CA LYS A 220 -16.90 -22.49 14.50
C LYS A 220 -16.77 -22.81 15.98
N ALA A 221 -16.56 -24.09 16.33
CA ALA A 221 -16.45 -24.55 17.70
C ALA A 221 -15.28 -23.89 18.43
N ILE A 222 -14.11 -23.75 17.79
CA ILE A 222 -12.94 -23.10 18.40
C ILE A 222 -13.22 -21.63 18.73
N PHE A 223 -13.98 -20.92 17.89
CA PHE A 223 -14.36 -19.53 18.14
C PHE A 223 -15.47 -19.38 19.19
N ASP A 224 -16.34 -20.37 19.34
CA ASP A 224 -17.45 -20.36 20.31
C ASP A 224 -16.98 -20.81 21.72
N CYS A 225 -15.92 -21.60 21.82
CA CYS A 225 -15.38 -22.15 23.07
C CYS A 225 -14.73 -21.10 24.02
N GLY A 226 -14.66 -19.83 23.62
CA GLY A 226 -14.41 -18.72 24.54
C GLY A 226 -13.05 -18.71 25.27
N THR A 227 -12.04 -19.50 24.89
CA THR A 227 -10.68 -19.48 25.48
C THR A 227 -9.85 -18.24 25.10
N LEU A 228 -10.50 -17.16 24.66
CA LEU A 228 -9.89 -15.88 24.29
C LEU A 228 -9.58 -14.97 25.50
N GLY A 229 -9.59 -15.52 26.72
CA GLY A 229 -9.16 -14.83 27.95
C GLY A 229 -7.66 -14.88 28.21
N SER A 230 -6.88 -15.61 27.40
CA SER A 230 -5.43 -15.71 27.51
C SER A 230 -4.83 -15.97 26.13
N ASN A 231 -3.56 -15.59 25.90
CA ASN A 231 -2.81 -15.78 24.65
C ASN A 231 -2.79 -17.23 24.10
N GLY A 232 -3.38 -18.21 24.81
CA GLY A 232 -3.57 -19.59 24.35
C GLY A 232 -4.66 -19.76 23.29
N GLY A 233 -5.73 -18.96 23.31
CA GLY A 233 -6.85 -19.13 22.37
C GLY A 233 -6.52 -18.78 20.91
N THR A 234 -5.57 -17.86 20.68
CA THR A 234 -5.11 -17.52 19.32
C THR A 234 -4.21 -18.59 18.72
N LYS A 235 -3.40 -19.26 19.55
CA LYS A 235 -2.53 -20.36 19.10
C LYS A 235 -3.32 -21.55 18.58
N GLU A 236 -4.35 -21.99 19.30
CA GLU A 236 -5.19 -23.12 18.86
C GLU A 236 -5.87 -22.83 17.50
N VAL A 237 -6.32 -21.57 17.30
CA VAL A 237 -6.87 -21.11 16.02
C VAL A 237 -5.81 -21.15 14.91
N VAL A 238 -4.60 -20.68 15.17
CA VAL A 238 -3.50 -20.73 14.19
C VAL A 238 -3.15 -22.17 13.84
N ASP A 239 -3.01 -23.06 14.82
CA ASP A 239 -2.67 -24.47 14.61
C ASP A 239 -3.75 -25.19 13.78
N LEU A 240 -5.03 -24.92 14.05
CA LEU A 240 -6.15 -25.42 13.24
C LEU A 240 -6.07 -24.90 11.80
N LEU A 241 -5.86 -23.59 11.62
CA LEU A 241 -5.77 -22.97 10.30
C LEU A 241 -4.58 -23.49 9.50
N ASP A 242 -3.43 -23.72 10.13
CA ASP A 242 -2.25 -24.32 9.49
C ASP A 242 -2.55 -25.73 8.98
N ARG A 243 -3.21 -26.54 9.80
CA ARG A 243 -3.60 -27.90 9.45
C ARG A 243 -4.61 -27.90 8.29
N MET A 244 -5.63 -27.04 8.35
CA MET A 244 -6.59 -26.84 7.25
C MET A 244 -5.86 -26.41 5.97
N ILE A 245 -5.04 -25.36 6.02
CA ILE A 245 -4.35 -24.83 4.83
C ILE A 245 -3.43 -25.89 4.20
N THR A 246 -2.73 -26.69 5.00
CA THR A 246 -1.83 -27.74 4.49
C THR A 246 -2.62 -28.84 3.79
N ASN A 247 -3.71 -29.32 4.39
CA ASN A 247 -4.58 -30.37 3.84
C ASN A 247 -5.27 -29.99 2.51
N TRP A 248 -5.21 -28.74 2.07
CA TRP A 248 -5.77 -28.28 0.80
C TRP A 248 -4.74 -28.16 -0.33
N VAL A 249 -3.46 -28.19 0.01
CA VAL A 249 -2.36 -28.03 -0.95
C VAL A 249 -1.87 -29.38 -1.47
N ASP A 250 -2.13 -30.46 -0.73
CA ASP A 250 -1.89 -31.86 -1.12
C ASP A 250 -3.09 -32.45 -1.90
#